data_AF-A0A5Q2V7S7-F1
#
_entry.id   AF-A0A5Q2V7S7-F1
#
_cell.length_a   1.000
_cell.length_b   1.000
_cell.length_c   1.000
_cell.angle_alpha   90.00
_cell.angle_beta   90.00
_cell.angle_gamma   90.00
#
_symmetry.space_group_name_H-M   'P 1'
#
loop_
_entity.id
_entity.type
_entity.pdbx_description
1 polymer ?
#
loop_
_entity_poly.entity_id
_entity_poly.type
_entity_poly.pdbx_seq_one_letter_code
_entity_poly.pdbx_strand_id
1 'polypeptide(L)' 'MKPMQLIDTQCRVEQAQQILRLWLESCNDNTDQVERTMVCAMITLLDGVPESIRTFNNGSSIPRWGKTPDEE' A
#
# COMPACT_ATOMS: atom_id res chain seq x y z
N MET A 1 -4.42 -20.31 4.43
CA MET A 1 -3.74 -19.37 3.50
C MET A 1 -2.30 -19.24 3.91
N LYS A 2 -1.34 -19.27 2.97
CA LYS A 2 0.07 -18.97 3.27
C LYS A 2 0.25 -17.46 3.34
N PRO A 3 1.12 -16.94 4.23
CA PRO A 3 1.44 -15.52 4.25
C PRO A 3 2.07 -15.12 2.92
N MET A 4 1.58 -14.03 2.35
CA MET A 4 2.07 -13.47 1.10
C MET A 4 3.44 -12.81 1.32
N GLN A 5 4.35 -12.91 0.36
CA GLN A 5 5.62 -12.17 0.46
C GLN A 5 5.34 -10.67 0.41
N LEU A 6 6.19 -9.87 1.05
CA LEU A 6 6.07 -8.40 1.04
C LEU A 6 6.08 -7.83 -0.39
N ILE A 7 6.92 -8.40 -1.26
CA ILE A 7 7.01 -8.02 -2.68
C ILE A 7 5.70 -8.32 -3.40
N ASP A 8 5.15 -9.52 -3.24
CA ASP A 8 3.85 -9.87 -3.82
C ASP A 8 2.71 -8.98 -3.30
N THR A 9 2.78 -8.62 -2.02
CA THR A 9 1.81 -7.72 -1.39
C THR A 9 1.90 -6.32 -1.99
N GLN A 10 3.11 -5.77 -2.15
CA GLN A 10 3.34 -4.47 -2.79
C GLN A 10 2.77 -4.45 -4.22
N CYS A 11 3.14 -5.44 -5.04
CA CYS A 11 2.69 -5.53 -6.43
C CYS A 11 1.15 -5.59 -6.54
N ARG A 12 0.48 -6.27 -5.61
CA ARG A 12 -0.99 -6.36 -5.60
C ARG A 12 -1.66 -5.05 -5.20
N VAL A 13 -1.07 -4.30 -4.28
CA VAL A 13 -1.59 -2.97 -3.91
C VAL A 13 -1.43 -2.01 -5.08
N GLU A 14 -0.28 -2.01 -5.76
CA GLU A 14 -0.05 -1.19 -6.97
C GLU A 14 -1.06 -1.53 -8.07
N GLN A 15 -1.32 -2.82 -8.32
CA GLN A 15 -2.34 -3.26 -9.27
C GLN A 15 -3.75 -2.83 -8.87
N ALA A 16 -4.12 -2.96 -7.59
CA ALA A 16 -5.42 -2.55 -7.10
C ALA A 16 -5.65 -1.04 -7.28
N GLN A 17 -4.64 -0.21 -6.97
CA GLN A 17 -4.71 1.23 -7.20
C GLN A 17 -4.88 1.57 -8.68
N GLN A 18 -4.20 0.86 -9.57
CA GLN A 18 -4.36 1.08 -11.01
C GLN A 18 -5.78 0.74 -11.49
N ILE A 19 -6.35 -0.37 -11.02
CA ILE A 19 -7.73 -0.75 -11.33
C ILE A 19 -8.72 0.29 -10.80
N LEU A 20 -8.53 0.77 -9.57
CA LEU A 20 -9.40 1.80 -8.98
C LEU A 20 -9.32 3.13 -9.75
N ARG A 21 -8.13 3.52 -10.22
CA ARG A 21 -7.97 4.71 -11.07
C ARG A 21 -8.71 4.57 -12.40
N LEU A 22 -8.58 3.42 -13.06
CA LEU A 22 -9.34 3.13 -14.29
C LEU A 22 -10.85 3.13 -14.06
N TRP A 23 -11.30 2.60 -12.92
CA TRP A 23 -12.72 2.64 -12.54
C TRP A 23 -13.18 4.09 -12.33
N LEU A 24 -12.37 4.92 -11.66
CA LEU A 24 -12.68 6.33 -11.50
C LEU A 24 -12.75 7.07 -12.85
N GLU A 25 -11.84 6.77 -13.78
CA GLU A 25 -11.86 7.32 -15.14
C GLU A 25 -13.07 6.86 -15.97
N SER A 26 -13.61 5.68 -15.69
CA SER A 26 -14.85 5.18 -16.32
C SER A 26 -16.13 5.81 -15.77
N CYS A 27 -16.06 6.49 -14.63
CA CYS A 27 -17.22 7.17 -14.05
C CYS A 27 -17.66 8.31 -14.95
N ASN A 28 -18.97 8.41 -15.21
CA ASN A 28 -19.58 9.47 -16.02
C ASN A 28 -20.72 10.16 -15.26
N ASP A 29 -21.47 11.01 -15.94
CA ASP A 29 -22.56 11.80 -15.34
C ASP A 29 -23.73 10.94 -14.81
N ASN A 30 -23.84 9.68 -15.25
CA ASN A 30 -24.84 8.73 -14.76
C ASN A 30 -24.30 7.81 -13.65
N THR A 31 -23.00 7.88 -13.34
CA THR A 31 -22.43 7.05 -12.27
C THR A 31 -22.91 7.55 -10.92
N ASP A 32 -23.35 6.61 -10.09
CA ASP A 32 -23.86 6.90 -8.76
C ASP A 32 -22.82 7.68 -7.91
N GLN A 33 -23.28 8.72 -7.21
CA GLN A 33 -22.40 9.59 -6.43
C GLN A 33 -21.74 8.81 -5.28
N VAL A 34 -22.41 7.82 -4.70
CA VAL A 34 -21.85 6.96 -3.67
C VAL A 34 -20.76 6.08 -4.28
N GLU A 35 -20.98 5.50 -5.45
CA GLU A 35 -19.95 4.72 -6.16
C GLU A 35 -18.67 5.54 -6.41
N ARG A 36 -18.80 6.74 -6.98
CA ARG A 36 -17.66 7.66 -7.20
C ARG A 36 -16.94 7.99 -5.88
N THR A 37 -17.71 8.24 -4.82
CA THR A 37 -17.16 8.57 -3.50
C THR A 37 -16.39 7.38 -2.92
N MET A 38 -16.92 6.16 -3.04
CA MET A 38 -16.27 4.94 -2.56
C MET A 38 -14.95 4.68 -3.30
N VAL A 39 -14.93 4.80 -4.63
CA VAL A 39 -13.71 4.62 -5.43
C VAL A 39 -12.65 5.65 -5.04
N CYS A 40 -13.01 6.93 -4.92
CA CYS A 40 -12.09 7.98 -4.45
C CYS A 40 -11.55 7.70 -3.04
N ALA A 41 -12.42 7.25 -2.13
CA ALA A 41 -12.03 6.92 -0.77
C ALA A 41 -11.03 5.74 -0.75
N MET A 42 -11.27 4.70 -1.54
CA MET A 42 -10.36 3.56 -1.67
C MET A 42 -8.99 3.97 -2.24
N ILE A 43 -8.96 4.83 -3.27
CA ILE A 43 -7.71 5.36 -3.82
C ILE A 43 -6.93 6.12 -2.74
N THR A 44 -7.62 6.98 -1.98
CA THR A 44 -7.02 7.78 -0.91
C THR A 44 -6.47 6.89 0.22
N LEU A 45 -7.20 5.84 0.62
CA LEU A 45 -6.77 4.91 1.67
C LEU A 45 -5.54 4.10 1.27
N LEU A 46 -5.36 3.82 -0.02
CA LEU A 46 -4.22 3.07 -0.54
C LEU A 46 -3.02 3.95 -0.89
N ASP A 47 -3.18 5.28 -0.88
CA ASP A 47 -2.12 6.22 -1.21
C ASP A 47 -0.93 6.08 -0.24
N GLY A 48 0.28 5.93 -0.77
CA GLY A 48 1.50 5.74 0.01
C GLY A 48 1.69 4.34 0.64
N VAL A 49 0.74 3.42 0.49
CA VAL A 49 0.89 2.04 1.00
C VAL A 49 2.01 1.28 0.26
N PRO A 50 2.10 1.27 -1.08
CA PRO A 50 3.21 0.63 -1.78
C PRO A 50 4.58 1.17 -1.39
N GLU A 51 4.69 2.49 -1.24
CA GLU A 51 5.91 3.20 -0.85
C GLU A 51 6.33 2.83 0.58
N SER A 52 5.37 2.69 1.50
CA SER A 52 5.61 2.23 2.86
C SER A 52 6.14 0.79 2.88
N ILE A 53 5.56 -0.10 2.07
CA ILE A 53 6.02 -1.48 1.93
C ILE A 53 7.44 -1.53 1.34
N ARG A 54 7.71 -0.74 0.30
CA ARG A 54 9.03 -0.63 -0.34
C ARG A 54 10.08 -0.10 0.64
N THR A 55 9.72 0.91 1.44
CA THR A 55 10.59 1.48 2.47
C THR A 55 10.90 0.47 3.56
N PHE A 56 9.92 -0.33 4.00
CA PHE A 56 10.15 -1.41 4.96
C PHE A 56 11.07 -2.49 4.38
N ASN A 57 10.83 -2.90 3.13
CA ASN A 57 11.66 -3.88 2.44
C ASN A 57 13.12 -3.41 2.29
N ASN A 58 13.32 -2.15 1.85
CA ASN A 58 14.64 -1.56 1.64
C ASN A 58 15.32 -1.15 2.97
N GLY A 59 14.53 -0.82 3.98
CA GLY A 59 14.94 -0.37 5.32
C GLY A 59 15.32 -1.50 6.28
N SER A 60 15.24 -2.77 5.85
CA SER A 60 15.87 -3.89 6.56
C SER A 60 17.41 -3.83 6.57
N SER A 61 18.00 -2.78 5.98
CA SER A 61 19.41 -2.39 6.10
C SER A 61 19.71 -1.43 7.26
N ILE A 62 18.93 -1.43 8.36
CA ILE A 62 19.34 -0.74 9.59
C ILE A 62 20.13 -1.73 10.47
N PRO A 63 21.41 -1.44 10.79
CA PRO A 63 22.25 -2.36 11.54
C PRO A 63 21.80 -2.52 12.99
N ARG A 64 21.83 -3.77 13.43
CA ARG A 64 21.76 -4.31 14.78
C ARG A 64 22.40 -3.37 15.82
N TRP A 65 21.60 -2.62 16.58
CA TRP A 65 22.04 -2.10 17.88
C TRP A 65 21.44 -2.95 19.00
N GLY A 66 21.99 -4.16 19.08
CA GLY A 66 22.20 -4.81 20.36
C GLY A 66 23.56 -4.35 20.87
N LYS A 67 23.56 -3.42 21.81
CA LYS A 67 24.54 -3.36 22.89
C LYS A 67 23.77 -3.08 24.17
N THR A 68 23.45 -4.14 24.89
CA THR A 68 23.33 -4.08 26.34
C THR A 68 24.63 -3.47 26.87
N PRO A 69 24.59 -2.48 27.76
CA PRO A 69 25.72 -2.23 28.64
C PRO A 69 25.74 -3.40 29.63
N ASP A 70 26.57 -4.40 29.33
CA ASP A 70 27.10 -5.32 30.34
C ASP A 70 27.96 -4.50 31.32
N GLU A 71 27.67 -4.70 32.61
CA GLU A 71 28.53 -4.59 33.78
C GLU A 71 29.95 -4.01 33.58
N GLU A 72 30.20 -2.83 34.17
CA GLU A 72 31.30 -2.59 35.12
C GLU A 72 30.96 -1.42 36.06
#